data_AF-A0A1V9YK65-F1
#
_entry.id   AF-A0A1V9YK65-F1
#
_cell.length_a   1.000
_cell.length_b   1.000
_cell.length_c   1.000
_cell.angle_alpha   90.00
_cell.angle_beta   90.00
_cell.angle_gamma   90.00
#
_symmetry.space_group_name_H-M   'P 1'
#
loop_
_entity.id
_entity.type
_entity.pdbx_description
1 polymer ?
#
loop_
_entity_poly.entity_id
_entity_poly.type
_entity_poly.pdbx_seq_one_letter_code
_entity_poly.pdbx_strand_id
1 'polypeptide(L)'
;DNLEKALSINNKSEKYELGAYGKEQEYKYSNINEETFHKRLENILKTQKKAFKVNIAIGYSTLNTRDNSIHSHHPNPFNTGISDKPFLVKDRSDIPKIMNMIRSKAAADTIKFDSSAQCDDAASMPECIKVDKNLMNPTATKNKCVFNCLAYHQNPKVDKRFLAAPVKNLCKQWFKFKGLDFNTQLFKTFKPIDILEFDQLEECFKINIDCYSLDIENDATKRIRESTKSFSDKIDILCHEGHAIYIKDVSKFIGSLSCPKCEMLFSNSRSRKDHMKNKCEQAELNHFQKSQLYINQRTI
;
A
#
# COMPACT_ATOMS: atom_id res chain seq x y z
N ASP A 1 -9.58 8.30 -33.18
CA ASP A 1 -10.73 8.26 -32.25
C ASP A 1 -10.37 8.03 -30.77
N ASN A 2 -10.10 6.82 -30.26
CA ASN A 2 -9.84 6.62 -28.81
C ASN A 2 -8.36 6.69 -28.38
N LEU A 3 -7.42 6.47 -29.31
CA LEU A 3 -6.00 6.81 -29.08
C LEU A 3 -5.83 8.33 -28.93
N GLU A 4 -6.55 9.10 -29.74
CA GLU A 4 -6.65 10.57 -29.60
C GLU A 4 -7.32 11.00 -28.31
N LYS A 5 -8.21 10.18 -27.74
CA LYS A 5 -8.87 10.43 -26.44
C LYS A 5 -7.97 10.11 -25.24
N ALA A 6 -7.09 9.12 -25.37
CA ALA A 6 -6.01 8.87 -24.41
C ALA A 6 -4.91 9.95 -24.52
N LEU A 7 -4.58 10.36 -25.74
CA LEU A 7 -3.67 11.48 -26.01
C LEU A 7 -4.28 12.83 -25.63
N SER A 8 -5.61 13.00 -25.65
CA SER A 8 -6.27 14.22 -25.18
C SER A 8 -6.28 14.36 -23.66
N ILE A 9 -5.89 13.34 -22.90
CA ILE A 9 -5.52 13.49 -21.48
C ILE A 9 -4.30 14.41 -21.36
N ASN A 10 -3.39 14.40 -22.34
CA ASN A 10 -2.28 15.36 -22.42
C ASN A 10 -2.72 16.78 -22.81
N ASN A 11 -3.98 16.98 -23.24
CA ASN A 11 -4.57 18.31 -23.51
C ASN A 11 -5.30 18.88 -22.28
N LYS A 12 -5.28 18.19 -21.14
CA LYS A 12 -5.81 18.75 -19.90
C LYS A 12 -4.84 19.78 -19.34
N SER A 13 -5.35 20.87 -18.80
CA SER A 13 -4.53 21.87 -18.13
C SER A 13 -3.73 21.25 -16.99
N GLU A 14 -2.50 21.73 -16.82
CA GLU A 14 -1.66 21.38 -15.68
C GLU A 14 -2.40 21.73 -14.39
N LYS A 15 -2.31 20.84 -13.41
CA LYS A 15 -2.84 21.09 -12.06
C LYS A 15 -1.73 20.95 -11.04
N TYR A 16 -1.82 21.78 -10.01
CA TYR A 16 -0.93 21.77 -8.86
C TYR A 16 -1.76 21.85 -7.58
N GLU A 17 -1.51 20.92 -6.66
CA GLU A 17 -2.10 20.88 -5.33
C GLU A 17 -0.95 20.82 -4.30
N LEU A 18 -1.01 21.67 -3.28
CA LEU A 18 -0.09 21.65 -2.14
C LEU A 18 -0.85 21.17 -0.90
N GLY A 19 -0.50 20.00 -0.39
CA GLY A 19 -0.98 19.47 0.88
C GLY A 19 0.03 19.75 2.00
N ALA A 20 -0.46 19.95 3.21
CA ALA A 20 0.38 20.03 4.41
C ALA A 20 -0.25 19.21 5.54
N TYR A 21 0.50 18.24 6.05
CA TYR A 21 0.08 17.36 7.13
C TYR A 21 1.10 17.46 8.27
N GLY A 22 0.88 18.38 9.21
CA GLY A 22 1.82 18.66 10.29
C GLY A 22 3.17 19.19 9.77
N LYS A 23 4.22 18.37 9.85
CA LYS A 23 5.57 18.71 9.34
C LYS A 23 5.80 18.23 7.90
N GLU A 24 4.87 17.49 7.32
CA GLU A 24 4.96 16.94 5.98
C GLU A 24 4.32 17.88 4.96
N GLN A 25 4.93 17.94 3.78
CA GLN A 25 4.42 18.71 2.64
C GLN A 25 4.26 17.77 1.45
N GLU A 26 3.08 17.82 0.82
CA GLU A 26 2.75 17.04 -0.35
C GLU A 26 2.63 17.96 -1.56
N TYR A 27 3.42 17.70 -2.60
CA TYR A 27 3.41 18.45 -3.85
C TYR A 27 2.86 17.54 -4.94
N LYS A 28 1.61 17.78 -5.34
CA LYS A 28 0.93 16.95 -6.34
C LYS A 28 0.79 17.70 -7.64
N TYR A 29 1.37 17.14 -8.69
CA TYR A 29 1.28 17.65 -10.05
C TYR A 29 0.46 16.69 -10.90
N SER A 30 -0.39 17.21 -11.78
CA SER A 30 -1.15 16.40 -12.73
C SER A 30 -1.09 17.01 -14.11
N ASN A 31 -1.06 16.15 -15.14
CA ASN A 31 -0.92 16.52 -16.55
C ASN A 31 0.33 17.36 -16.85
N ILE A 32 1.41 17.12 -16.11
CA ILE A 32 2.69 17.81 -16.28
C ILE A 32 3.59 16.98 -17.20
N ASN A 33 4.28 17.63 -18.14
CA ASN A 33 5.29 16.93 -18.94
C ASN A 33 6.55 16.63 -18.11
N GLU A 34 7.33 15.64 -18.55
CA GLU A 34 8.48 15.13 -17.82
C GLU A 34 9.55 16.21 -17.55
N GLU A 35 9.87 17.05 -18.54
CA GLU A 35 10.87 18.11 -18.39
C GLU A 35 10.46 19.14 -17.33
N THR A 36 9.19 19.54 -17.36
CA THR A 36 8.62 20.51 -16.42
C THR A 36 8.51 19.91 -15.03
N PHE A 37 8.15 18.62 -14.91
CA PHE A 37 8.19 17.89 -13.65
C PHE A 37 9.58 17.89 -13.05
N HIS A 38 10.61 17.54 -13.84
CA HIS A 38 12.00 17.54 -13.36
C HIS A 38 12.46 18.92 -12.89
N LYS A 39 12.14 19.98 -13.65
CA LYS A 39 12.46 21.36 -13.27
C LYS A 39 11.79 21.77 -11.94
N ARG A 40 10.49 21.45 -11.78
CA ARG A 40 9.73 21.78 -10.56
C ARG A 40 10.22 20.98 -9.35
N LEU A 41 10.47 19.70 -9.52
CA LEU A 41 11.02 18.85 -8.46
C LEU A 41 12.38 19.39 -8.02
N GLU A 42 13.30 19.64 -8.94
CA GLU A 42 14.61 20.19 -8.62
C GLU A 42 14.51 21.52 -7.87
N ASN A 43 13.57 22.39 -8.28
CA ASN A 43 13.31 23.65 -7.57
C ASN A 43 12.80 23.41 -6.14
N ILE A 44 11.82 22.51 -5.94
CA ILE A 44 11.32 22.14 -4.59
C ILE A 44 12.47 21.66 -3.71
N LEU A 45 13.34 20.79 -4.24
CA LEU A 45 14.47 20.26 -3.48
C LEU A 45 15.47 21.35 -3.09
N LYS A 46 15.72 22.33 -3.99
CA LYS A 46 16.65 23.45 -3.76
C LYS A 46 16.12 24.50 -2.79
N THR A 47 14.81 24.70 -2.69
CA THR A 47 14.20 25.72 -1.82
C THR A 47 14.11 25.30 -0.36
N GLN A 48 14.26 24.00 -0.04
CA GLN A 48 14.28 23.53 1.34
C GLN A 48 15.50 24.05 2.10
N LYS A 49 15.27 24.61 3.29
CA LYS A 49 16.30 25.26 4.12
C LYS A 49 16.98 24.33 5.13
N LYS A 50 16.42 23.14 5.36
CA LYS A 50 16.88 22.15 6.34
C LYS A 50 17.04 20.81 5.65
N ALA A 51 17.79 19.89 6.24
CA ALA A 51 17.81 18.50 5.78
C ALA A 51 16.40 17.89 5.87
N PHE A 52 16.03 17.10 4.87
CA PHE A 52 14.69 16.51 4.75
C PHE A 52 14.75 15.14 4.10
N LYS A 53 13.66 14.39 4.26
CA LYS A 53 13.43 13.14 3.52
C LYS A 53 12.39 13.40 2.45
N VAL A 54 12.59 12.86 1.25
CA VAL A 54 11.64 12.98 0.14
C VAL A 54 11.27 11.61 -0.41
N ASN A 55 9.96 11.39 -0.52
CA ASN A 55 9.38 10.31 -1.28
C ASN A 55 8.83 10.87 -2.58
N ILE A 56 8.97 10.10 -3.66
CA ILE A 56 8.48 10.49 -4.99
C ILE A 56 7.69 9.32 -5.53
N ALA A 57 6.46 9.58 -5.96
CA ALA A 57 5.56 8.61 -6.54
C ALA A 57 5.00 9.13 -7.85
N ILE A 58 4.75 8.23 -8.80
CA ILE A 58 4.21 8.58 -10.12
C ILE A 58 2.83 7.93 -10.28
N GLY A 59 1.86 8.72 -10.72
CA GLY A 59 0.57 8.19 -11.18
C GLY A 59 0.58 8.04 -12.69
N TYR A 60 -0.05 6.99 -13.21
CA TYR A 60 -0.12 6.71 -14.64
C TYR A 60 -1.49 6.15 -15.01
N SER A 61 -1.87 6.23 -16.28
CA SER A 61 -3.07 5.55 -16.78
C SER A 61 -2.68 4.49 -17.81
N THR A 62 -3.19 3.28 -17.66
CA THR A 62 -3.01 2.20 -18.64
C THR A 62 -4.25 2.06 -19.50
N LEU A 63 -4.05 1.75 -20.79
CA LEU A 63 -5.13 1.42 -21.73
C LEU A 63 -5.11 -0.09 -21.96
N ASN A 64 -6.19 -0.77 -21.60
CA ASN A 64 -6.38 -2.17 -21.96
C ASN A 64 -6.80 -2.25 -23.43
N THR A 65 -5.96 -2.86 -24.27
CA THR A 65 -6.18 -2.94 -25.71
C THR A 65 -7.28 -3.92 -26.12
N ARG A 66 -7.74 -4.79 -25.22
CA ARG A 66 -8.79 -5.79 -25.52
C ARG A 66 -10.21 -5.25 -25.36
N ASP A 67 -10.44 -4.43 -24.33
CA ASP A 67 -11.76 -3.87 -24.01
C ASP A 67 -11.78 -2.34 -24.03
N ASN A 68 -10.68 -1.71 -24.44
CA ASN A 68 -10.49 -0.26 -24.51
C ASN A 68 -10.73 0.47 -23.17
N SER A 69 -10.66 -0.23 -22.05
CA SER A 69 -10.80 0.38 -20.72
C SER A 69 -9.52 1.13 -20.32
N ILE A 70 -9.69 2.31 -19.73
CA ILE A 70 -8.59 3.10 -19.16
C ILE A 70 -8.59 2.90 -17.65
N HIS A 71 -7.46 2.45 -17.10
CA HIS A 71 -7.25 2.30 -15.67
C HIS A 71 -6.28 3.37 -15.19
N SER A 72 -6.75 4.29 -14.35
CA SER A 72 -5.93 5.33 -13.76
C SER A 72 -5.41 4.91 -12.39
N HIS A 73 -4.09 4.98 -12.24
CA HIS A 73 -3.32 4.65 -11.03
C HIS A 73 -2.83 5.95 -10.41
N HIS A 74 -3.19 6.18 -9.15
CA HIS A 74 -2.81 7.40 -8.44
C HIS A 74 -1.39 7.29 -7.86
N PRO A 75 -0.66 8.42 -7.75
CA PRO A 75 0.65 8.42 -7.13
C PRO A 75 0.53 8.10 -5.64
N ASN A 76 1.19 7.01 -5.20
CA ASN A 76 1.27 6.62 -3.80
C ASN A 76 2.72 6.19 -3.49
N PRO A 77 3.41 6.81 -2.51
CA PRO A 77 4.80 6.48 -2.14
C PRO A 77 5.09 5.01 -1.85
N PHE A 78 4.09 4.26 -1.40
CA PHE A 78 4.23 2.83 -1.07
C PHE A 78 3.99 1.92 -2.26
N ASN A 79 3.14 2.34 -3.22
CA ASN A 79 2.72 1.50 -4.33
C ASN A 79 3.36 1.88 -5.67
N THR A 80 3.45 3.19 -5.94
CA THR A 80 4.04 3.74 -7.17
C THR A 80 5.25 4.62 -6.88
N GLY A 81 5.86 4.40 -5.70
CA GLY A 81 7.10 5.04 -5.30
C GLY A 81 8.25 4.69 -6.24
N ILE A 82 9.04 5.69 -6.60
CA ILE A 82 10.28 5.50 -7.39
C ILE A 82 11.34 4.76 -6.54
N SER A 83 11.14 4.65 -5.22
CA SER A 83 12.06 4.04 -4.28
C SER A 83 11.33 3.38 -3.11
N ASP A 84 11.84 2.24 -2.65
CA ASP A 84 11.33 1.54 -1.47
C ASP A 84 11.50 2.35 -0.18
N LYS A 85 12.43 3.32 -0.17
CA LYS A 85 12.74 4.18 0.98
C LYS A 85 12.86 5.65 0.56
N PRO A 86 12.46 6.59 1.44
CA PRO A 86 12.67 8.01 1.20
C PRO A 86 14.13 8.37 1.01
N PHE A 87 14.41 9.27 0.08
CA PHE A 87 15.74 9.85 -0.11
C PHE A 87 16.01 10.87 0.98
N LEU A 88 17.14 10.72 1.67
CA LEU A 88 17.62 11.73 2.60
C LEU A 88 18.41 12.78 1.82
N VAL A 89 17.95 14.03 1.86
CA VAL A 89 18.67 15.19 1.33
C VAL A 89 19.31 15.91 2.51
N LYS A 90 20.62 15.72 2.69
CA LYS A 90 21.36 16.41 3.75
C LYS A 90 21.85 17.77 3.26
N ASP A 91 22.32 17.81 2.03
CA ASP A 91 22.87 19.01 1.40
C ASP A 91 22.54 19.09 -0.09
N ARG A 92 22.92 20.22 -0.73
CA ARG A 92 22.61 20.48 -2.14
C ARG A 92 23.32 19.53 -3.11
N SER A 93 24.39 18.86 -2.70
CA SER A 93 25.13 17.91 -3.53
C SER A 93 24.41 16.56 -3.68
N ASP A 94 23.42 16.28 -2.82
CA ASP A 94 22.56 15.11 -2.94
C ASP A 94 21.52 15.25 -4.07
N ILE A 95 21.13 16.49 -4.41
CA ILE A 95 20.06 16.78 -5.38
C ILE A 95 20.39 16.20 -6.78
N PRO A 96 21.59 16.41 -7.37
CA PRO A 96 21.92 15.83 -8.66
C PRO A 96 21.85 14.30 -8.68
N LYS A 97 22.22 13.63 -7.58
CA LYS A 97 22.17 12.16 -7.47
C LYS A 97 20.72 11.67 -7.53
N ILE A 98 19.83 12.34 -6.78
CA ILE A 98 18.39 12.04 -6.76
C ILE A 98 17.78 12.28 -8.15
N MET A 99 18.06 13.44 -8.77
CA MET A 99 17.53 13.78 -10.09
C MET A 99 18.00 12.79 -11.17
N ASN A 100 19.28 12.39 -11.16
CA ASN A 100 19.80 11.41 -12.12
C ASN A 100 19.15 10.04 -11.94
N MET A 101 18.96 9.61 -10.70
CA MET A 101 18.32 8.31 -10.42
C MET A 101 16.83 8.31 -10.81
N ILE A 102 16.11 9.42 -10.66
CA ILE A 102 14.72 9.55 -11.15
C ILE A 102 14.68 9.44 -12.67
N ARG A 103 15.53 10.20 -13.36
CA ARG A 103 15.62 10.17 -14.83
C ARG A 103 15.97 8.78 -15.34
N SER A 104 16.92 8.09 -14.71
CA SER A 104 17.29 6.73 -15.11
C SER A 104 16.16 5.72 -14.86
N LYS A 105 15.36 5.88 -13.80
CA LYS A 105 14.24 4.99 -13.51
C LYS A 105 13.01 5.23 -14.38
N ALA A 106 12.72 6.49 -14.70
CA ALA A 106 11.69 6.87 -15.65
C ALA A 106 11.98 6.31 -17.06
N ALA A 107 13.25 6.29 -17.47
CA ALA A 107 13.68 5.74 -18.75
C ALA A 107 13.75 4.20 -18.80
N ALA A 108 13.76 3.52 -17.64
CA ALA A 108 14.04 2.09 -17.57
C ALA A 108 12.80 1.19 -17.48
N ASP A 109 11.59 1.72 -17.69
CA ASP A 109 10.32 0.99 -17.46
C ASP A 109 10.27 0.32 -16.07
N THR A 110 11.01 0.85 -15.09
CA THR A 110 11.18 0.27 -13.76
C THR A 110 10.05 0.60 -12.79
N ILE A 111 8.94 1.17 -13.29
CA ILE A 111 7.69 1.06 -12.56
C ILE A 111 7.44 -0.44 -12.49
N LYS A 112 7.70 -1.01 -11.32
CA LYS A 112 7.23 -2.34 -11.00
C LYS A 112 5.72 -2.24 -11.15
N PHE A 113 5.22 -2.61 -12.32
CA PHE A 113 3.96 -3.31 -12.42
C PHE A 113 4.23 -4.61 -11.67
N ASP A 114 4.37 -4.53 -10.33
CA ASP A 114 4.38 -5.71 -9.47
C ASP A 114 3.20 -6.47 -9.99
N SER A 115 3.49 -7.63 -10.60
CA SER A 115 2.54 -8.40 -11.39
C SER A 115 1.25 -8.37 -10.62
N SER A 116 0.29 -7.61 -11.15
CA SER A 116 -0.99 -7.29 -10.53
C SER A 116 -1.42 -8.55 -9.80
N ALA A 117 -1.47 -8.53 -8.47
CA ALA A 117 -1.90 -9.69 -7.71
C ALA A 117 -3.38 -9.88 -8.03
N GLN A 118 -3.65 -10.53 -9.16
CA GLN A 118 -4.98 -10.73 -9.70
C GLN A 118 -5.66 -11.70 -8.78
N CYS A 119 -6.73 -11.21 -8.17
CA CYS A 119 -7.28 -11.91 -7.05
C CYS A 119 -8.30 -12.99 -7.41
N ASP A 120 -7.86 -14.14 -7.91
CA ASP A 120 -8.75 -15.28 -8.19
C ASP A 120 -8.39 -16.54 -7.39
N ASP A 121 -9.41 -17.42 -7.27
CA ASP A 121 -9.57 -18.56 -6.34
C ASP A 121 -8.32 -19.02 -5.58
N ALA A 122 -8.45 -19.07 -4.25
CA ALA A 122 -7.46 -19.55 -3.29
C ALA A 122 -6.70 -20.78 -3.78
N ALA A 123 -5.58 -20.55 -4.47
CA ALA A 123 -4.47 -21.49 -4.52
C ALA A 123 -4.16 -21.90 -3.08
N SER A 124 -3.87 -23.18 -2.86
CA SER A 124 -3.86 -23.85 -1.55
C SER A 124 -3.42 -22.92 -0.40
N MET A 125 -4.40 -22.30 0.27
CA MET A 125 -4.10 -21.30 1.31
C MET A 125 -3.21 -21.95 2.38
N PRO A 126 -2.09 -21.32 2.76
CA PRO A 126 -1.21 -21.84 3.81
C PRO A 126 -1.97 -22.11 5.09
N GLU A 127 -1.58 -23.18 5.80
CA GLU A 127 -2.27 -23.58 7.03
C GLU A 127 -2.19 -22.49 8.10
N CYS A 128 -1.07 -21.76 8.18
CA CYS A 128 -0.91 -20.64 9.11
C CYS A 128 -1.96 -19.54 8.91
N ILE A 129 -2.40 -19.31 7.67
CA ILE A 129 -3.45 -18.33 7.36
C ILE A 129 -4.85 -18.92 7.62
N LYS A 130 -5.05 -20.21 7.34
CA LYS A 130 -6.35 -20.89 7.54
C LYS A 130 -6.77 -20.95 9.00
N VAL A 131 -5.82 -21.23 9.91
CA VAL A 131 -6.12 -21.46 11.33
C VAL A 131 -6.02 -20.19 12.19
N ASP A 132 -5.51 -19.08 11.65
CA ASP A 132 -5.40 -17.85 12.42
C ASP A 132 -6.79 -17.23 12.67
N LYS A 133 -7.19 -17.23 13.94
CA LYS A 133 -8.45 -16.65 14.41
C LYS A 133 -8.56 -15.14 14.19
N ASN A 134 -7.42 -14.44 14.08
CA ASN A 134 -7.33 -13.01 13.83
C ASN A 134 -7.54 -12.68 12.35
N LEU A 135 -7.57 -13.69 11.48
CA LEU A 135 -7.88 -13.55 10.07
C LEU A 135 -9.33 -13.97 9.79
N MET A 136 -9.96 -13.30 8.83
CA MET A 136 -11.20 -13.74 8.22
C MET A 136 -10.95 -13.91 6.73
N ASN A 137 -10.85 -15.17 6.31
CA ASN A 137 -10.70 -15.54 4.91
C ASN A 137 -12.08 -15.61 4.24
N PRO A 138 -12.37 -14.73 3.27
CA PRO A 138 -13.59 -14.83 2.50
C PRO A 138 -13.49 -15.96 1.47
N THR A 139 -14.48 -16.84 1.44
CA THR A 139 -14.48 -18.05 0.59
C THR A 139 -15.33 -17.86 -0.65
N ALA A 140 -14.90 -18.42 -1.80
CA ALA A 140 -15.65 -18.44 -3.06
C ALA A 140 -16.11 -17.05 -3.53
N THR A 141 -15.18 -16.08 -3.51
CA THR A 141 -15.51 -14.66 -3.68
C THR A 141 -15.74 -14.24 -5.12
N LYS A 142 -15.35 -15.07 -6.11
CA LYS A 142 -15.45 -14.75 -7.55
C LYS A 142 -14.91 -13.35 -7.86
N ASN A 143 -13.62 -13.13 -7.58
CA ASN A 143 -12.94 -11.83 -7.73
C ASN A 143 -13.41 -10.68 -6.80
N LYS A 144 -14.18 -10.95 -5.74
CA LYS A 144 -14.75 -9.91 -4.84
C LYS A 144 -14.20 -10.00 -3.42
N CYS A 145 -12.99 -10.51 -3.22
CA CYS A 145 -12.40 -10.72 -1.90
C CYS A 145 -12.27 -9.41 -1.10
N VAL A 146 -11.87 -8.31 -1.74
CA VAL A 146 -11.80 -6.97 -1.12
C VAL A 146 -13.17 -6.51 -0.62
N PHE A 147 -14.23 -6.69 -1.43
CA PHE A 147 -15.59 -6.35 -0.99
C PHE A 147 -16.10 -7.25 0.12
N ASN A 148 -15.66 -8.51 0.19
CA ASN A 148 -15.99 -9.36 1.34
C ASN A 148 -15.30 -8.87 2.62
N CYS A 149 -14.05 -8.41 2.52
CA CYS A 149 -13.35 -7.78 3.65
C CYS A 149 -14.09 -6.53 4.12
N LEU A 150 -14.49 -5.64 3.20
CA LEU A 150 -15.29 -4.45 3.51
C LEU A 150 -16.66 -4.80 4.10
N ALA A 151 -17.36 -5.78 3.52
CA ALA A 151 -18.66 -6.23 4.01
C ALA A 151 -18.58 -6.78 5.44
N TYR A 152 -17.54 -7.57 5.72
CA TYR A 152 -17.31 -8.10 7.06
C TYR A 152 -16.90 -7.01 8.04
N HIS A 153 -16.08 -6.04 7.62
CA HIS A 153 -15.71 -4.90 8.45
C HIS A 153 -16.93 -4.09 8.92
N GLN A 154 -17.87 -3.84 8.02
CA GLN A 154 -19.14 -3.18 8.34
C GLN A 154 -20.06 -4.05 9.20
N ASN A 155 -19.86 -5.37 9.20
CA ASN A 155 -20.73 -6.35 9.85
C ASN A 155 -19.93 -7.45 10.59
N PRO A 156 -19.09 -7.11 11.58
CA PRO A 156 -18.03 -8.01 12.10
C PRO A 156 -18.57 -9.22 12.86
N LYS A 157 -19.87 -9.24 13.17
CA LYS A 157 -20.58 -10.33 13.85
C LYS A 157 -21.36 -11.24 12.91
N VAL A 158 -21.47 -10.87 11.63
CA VAL A 158 -22.19 -11.67 10.64
C VAL A 158 -21.30 -12.82 10.19
N ASP A 159 -21.88 -14.03 10.14
CA ASP A 159 -21.18 -15.18 9.58
C ASP A 159 -20.82 -14.91 8.11
N LYS A 160 -19.59 -15.24 7.73
CA LYS A 160 -19.05 -15.02 6.38
C LYS A 160 -19.95 -15.57 5.26
N ARG A 161 -20.75 -16.59 5.53
CA ARG A 161 -21.72 -17.18 4.59
C ARG A 161 -22.85 -16.23 4.20
N PHE A 162 -23.14 -15.22 5.01
CA PHE A 162 -24.22 -14.25 4.78
C PHE A 162 -23.73 -12.90 4.20
N LEU A 163 -22.47 -12.79 3.80
CA LEU A 163 -21.90 -11.56 3.24
C LEU A 163 -22.32 -11.28 1.79
N ALA A 164 -22.97 -12.21 1.11
CA ALA A 164 -23.32 -12.06 -0.31
C ALA A 164 -24.18 -10.82 -0.62
N ALA A 165 -25.17 -10.53 0.22
CA ALA A 165 -26.03 -9.35 0.04
C ALA A 165 -25.28 -8.03 0.35
N PRO A 166 -24.57 -7.88 1.48
CA PRO A 166 -23.68 -6.74 1.73
C PRO A 166 -22.66 -6.50 0.60
N VAL A 167 -21.99 -7.55 0.12
CA VAL A 167 -21.03 -7.47 -0.99
C VAL A 167 -21.69 -6.92 -2.25
N LYS A 168 -22.89 -7.39 -2.59
CA LYS A 168 -23.63 -6.89 -3.76
C LYS A 168 -23.94 -5.40 -3.63
N ASN A 169 -24.27 -4.91 -2.44
CA ASN A 169 -24.54 -3.50 -2.19
C ASN A 169 -23.28 -2.65 -2.31
N LEU A 170 -22.15 -3.12 -1.77
CA LEU A 170 -20.85 -2.44 -1.93
C LEU A 170 -20.42 -2.38 -3.40
N CYS A 171 -20.58 -3.46 -4.17
CA CYS A 171 -20.28 -3.43 -5.60
C CYS A 171 -21.18 -2.44 -6.36
N LYS A 172 -22.47 -2.31 -6.01
CA LYS A 172 -23.35 -1.28 -6.60
C LYS A 172 -22.84 0.13 -6.32
N GLN A 173 -22.44 0.40 -5.08
CA GLN A 173 -21.86 1.69 -4.70
C GLN A 173 -20.58 1.98 -5.49
N TRP A 174 -19.71 0.98 -5.62
CA TRP A 174 -18.49 1.08 -6.41
C TRP A 174 -18.75 1.37 -7.88
N PHE A 175 -19.68 0.65 -8.51
CA PHE A 175 -20.04 0.91 -9.91
C PHE A 175 -20.59 2.31 -10.10
N LYS A 176 -21.48 2.76 -9.21
CA LYS A 176 -22.00 4.13 -9.22
C LYS A 176 -20.86 5.16 -9.07
N PHE A 177 -19.89 4.92 -8.20
CA PHE A 177 -18.72 5.77 -8.04
C PHE A 177 -17.88 5.84 -9.32
N LYS A 178 -17.73 4.72 -10.04
CA LYS A 178 -17.07 4.64 -11.35
C LYS A 178 -17.92 5.17 -12.50
N GLY A 179 -19.15 5.65 -12.24
CA GLY A 179 -20.08 6.13 -13.27
C GLY A 179 -20.68 5.01 -14.14
N LEU A 180 -20.74 3.78 -13.62
CA LEU A 180 -21.29 2.61 -14.29
C LEU A 180 -22.64 2.22 -13.69
N ASP A 181 -23.62 1.95 -14.56
CA ASP A 181 -24.89 1.39 -14.13
C ASP A 181 -24.75 -0.09 -13.75
N PHE A 182 -25.32 -0.44 -12.60
CA PHE A 182 -25.31 -1.83 -12.15
C PHE A 182 -26.08 -2.71 -13.13
N ASN A 183 -25.42 -3.76 -13.62
CA ASN A 183 -26.08 -4.87 -14.29
C ASN A 183 -25.53 -6.21 -13.80
N THR A 184 -26.35 -7.25 -13.93
CA THR A 184 -26.03 -8.59 -13.40
C THR A 184 -24.82 -9.21 -14.09
N GLN A 185 -24.61 -8.93 -15.38
CA GLN A 185 -23.48 -9.47 -16.13
C GLN A 185 -22.17 -8.87 -15.62
N LEU A 186 -22.11 -7.54 -15.46
CA LEU A 186 -20.98 -6.80 -14.90
C LEU A 186 -20.61 -7.29 -13.50
N PHE A 187 -21.61 -7.60 -12.66
CA PHE A 187 -21.35 -8.18 -11.34
C PHE A 187 -20.77 -9.60 -11.42
N LYS A 188 -21.21 -10.43 -12.36
CA LYS A 188 -20.71 -11.79 -12.55
C LYS A 188 -19.29 -11.80 -13.14
N THR A 189 -19.04 -10.99 -14.15
CA THR A 189 -17.75 -10.85 -14.84
C THR A 189 -16.85 -9.79 -14.20
N PHE A 190 -17.08 -9.48 -12.92
CA PHE A 190 -16.31 -8.49 -12.19
C PHE A 190 -14.85 -8.94 -12.10
N LYS A 191 -13.93 -8.08 -12.52
CA LYS A 191 -12.49 -8.32 -12.44
C LYS A 191 -11.99 -8.04 -11.03
N PRO A 192 -10.96 -8.76 -10.55
CA PRO A 192 -10.42 -8.49 -9.23
C PRO A 192 -9.83 -7.07 -9.17
N ILE A 193 -9.90 -6.45 -7.99
CA ILE A 193 -9.41 -5.09 -7.79
C ILE A 193 -7.92 -5.13 -7.49
N ASP A 194 -7.16 -4.35 -8.24
CA ASP A 194 -5.73 -4.17 -8.02
C ASP A 194 -5.47 -3.26 -6.80
N ILE A 195 -4.38 -3.52 -6.07
CA ILE A 195 -3.94 -2.68 -4.94
C ILE A 195 -3.72 -1.21 -5.35
N LEU A 196 -3.44 -0.95 -6.61
CA LEU A 196 -3.30 0.39 -7.18
C LEU A 196 -4.64 1.14 -7.26
N GLU A 197 -5.77 0.44 -7.30
CA GLU A 197 -7.10 1.04 -7.27
C GLU A 197 -7.60 1.33 -5.85
N PHE A 198 -6.82 1.03 -4.81
CA PHE A 198 -7.27 1.15 -3.43
C PHE A 198 -7.49 2.59 -3.00
N ASP A 199 -6.76 3.57 -3.54
CA ASP A 199 -7.00 4.99 -3.25
C ASP A 199 -8.43 5.41 -3.64
N GLN A 200 -8.96 4.85 -4.75
CA GLN A 200 -10.32 5.10 -5.21
C GLN A 200 -11.35 4.36 -4.34
N LEU A 201 -11.02 3.14 -3.88
CA LEU A 201 -11.86 2.43 -2.91
C LEU A 201 -11.98 3.22 -1.60
N GLU A 202 -10.87 3.72 -1.09
CA GLU A 202 -10.82 4.56 0.11
C GLU A 202 -11.72 5.79 -0.05
N GLU A 203 -11.66 6.46 -1.21
CA GLU A 203 -12.52 7.61 -1.51
C GLU A 203 -14.00 7.25 -1.68
N CYS A 204 -14.31 6.11 -2.29
CA CYS A 204 -15.66 5.62 -2.50
C CYS A 204 -16.36 5.25 -1.18
N PHE A 205 -15.63 4.59 -0.29
CA PHE A 205 -16.18 4.05 0.96
C PHE A 205 -15.84 4.88 2.20
N LYS A 206 -15.02 5.92 2.05
CA LYS A 206 -14.55 6.80 3.13
C LYS A 206 -13.88 6.01 4.26
N ILE A 207 -12.97 5.12 3.87
CA ILE A 207 -12.22 4.22 4.75
C ILE A 207 -10.75 4.25 4.36
N ASN A 208 -9.83 4.08 5.32
CA ASN A 208 -8.40 3.92 5.04
C ASN A 208 -8.07 2.42 4.88
N ILE A 209 -7.30 2.03 3.87
CA ILE A 209 -6.98 0.62 3.60
C ILE A 209 -5.47 0.39 3.67
N ASP A 210 -5.02 -0.28 4.73
CA ASP A 210 -3.65 -0.76 4.87
C ASP A 210 -3.54 -2.21 4.39
N CYS A 211 -2.45 -2.54 3.69
CA CYS A 211 -2.21 -3.89 3.18
C CYS A 211 -0.91 -4.47 3.70
N TYR A 212 -0.95 -5.75 4.04
CA TYR A 212 0.16 -6.54 4.53
C TYR A 212 0.39 -7.73 3.62
N SER A 213 1.63 -8.18 3.49
CA SER A 213 1.96 -9.48 2.93
C SER A 213 2.57 -10.36 4.02
N LEU A 214 2.41 -11.67 3.88
CA LEU A 214 3.08 -12.66 4.69
C LEU A 214 4.07 -13.41 3.80
N ASP A 215 5.34 -13.33 4.14
CA ASP A 215 6.37 -14.24 3.63
C ASP A 215 6.22 -15.56 4.40
N ILE A 216 5.79 -16.62 3.73
CA ILE A 216 5.55 -17.93 4.37
C ILE A 216 6.86 -18.58 4.81
N GLU A 217 7.93 -18.43 4.02
CA GLU A 217 9.21 -19.08 4.28
C GLU A 217 9.86 -18.50 5.53
N ASN A 218 9.84 -17.17 5.61
CA ASN A 218 10.41 -16.43 6.73
C ASN A 218 9.38 -16.11 7.81
N ASP A 219 8.12 -16.53 7.64
CA ASP A 219 6.97 -16.23 8.51
C ASP A 219 6.93 -14.77 8.99
N ALA A 220 7.29 -13.87 8.08
CA ALA A 220 7.49 -12.45 8.34
C ALA A 220 6.37 -11.64 7.69
N THR A 221 5.70 -10.82 8.50
CA THR A 221 4.68 -9.90 8.00
C THR A 221 5.31 -8.58 7.58
N LYS A 222 5.03 -8.14 6.35
CA LYS A 222 5.47 -6.85 5.83
C LYS A 222 4.26 -6.00 5.49
N ARG A 223 4.22 -4.75 5.93
CA ARG A 223 3.25 -3.79 5.41
C ARG A 223 3.69 -3.37 4.00
N ILE A 224 2.86 -3.69 3.01
CA ILE A 224 3.12 -3.41 1.60
C ILE A 224 2.42 -2.14 1.12
N ARG A 225 1.36 -1.72 1.81
CA ARG A 225 0.67 -0.45 1.56
C ARG A 225 0.21 0.16 2.87
N GLU A 226 0.36 1.47 2.97
CA GLU A 226 -0.25 2.30 4.00
C GLU A 226 -1.13 3.35 3.32
N SER A 227 -2.33 3.56 3.86
CA SER A 227 -3.22 4.60 3.37
C SER A 227 -2.63 5.98 3.66
N THR A 228 -2.69 6.88 2.68
CA THR A 228 -2.33 8.30 2.86
C THR A 228 -3.54 9.16 3.21
N LYS A 229 -4.74 8.57 3.25
CA LYS A 229 -5.98 9.26 3.58
C LYS A 229 -6.14 9.37 5.10
N SER A 230 -7.02 10.28 5.51
CA SER A 230 -7.32 10.58 6.91
C SER A 230 -8.80 10.40 7.22
N PHE A 231 -9.40 9.34 6.69
CA PHE A 231 -10.77 8.98 7.05
C PHE A 231 -10.84 8.50 8.50
N SER A 232 -12.03 8.54 9.11
CA SER A 232 -12.21 8.10 10.50
C SER A 232 -12.14 6.59 10.67
N ASP A 233 -12.44 5.83 9.61
CA ASP A 233 -12.53 4.38 9.63
C ASP A 233 -11.32 3.74 8.93
N LYS A 234 -10.93 2.53 9.36
CA LYS A 234 -9.74 1.84 8.85
C LYS A 234 -9.94 0.33 8.80
N ILE A 235 -9.48 -0.26 7.69
CA ILE A 235 -9.41 -1.70 7.47
C ILE A 235 -7.97 -2.12 7.18
N ASP A 236 -7.57 -3.25 7.77
CA ASP A 236 -6.29 -3.91 7.53
C ASP A 236 -6.53 -5.20 6.71
N ILE A 237 -5.82 -5.35 5.60
CA ILE A 237 -5.96 -6.49 4.67
C ILE A 237 -4.62 -7.23 4.55
N LEU A 238 -4.66 -8.56 4.67
CA LEU A 238 -3.56 -9.43 4.28
C LEU A 238 -3.74 -9.82 2.81
N CYS A 239 -2.76 -9.51 1.98
CA CYS A 239 -2.66 -9.89 0.58
C CYS A 239 -1.79 -11.13 0.44
N HIS A 240 -2.38 -12.22 -0.05
CA HIS A 240 -1.66 -13.47 -0.30
C HIS A 240 -2.05 -14.05 -1.66
N GLU A 241 -1.09 -14.17 -2.58
CA GLU A 241 -1.26 -14.74 -3.94
C GLU A 241 -2.47 -14.18 -4.72
N GLY A 242 -2.74 -12.88 -4.61
CA GLY A 242 -3.99 -12.33 -5.15
C GLY A 242 -5.21 -12.76 -4.31
N HIS A 243 -5.14 -12.68 -3.00
CA HIS A 243 -6.35 -12.84 -2.20
C HIS A 243 -6.32 -11.86 -1.06
N ALA A 244 -7.41 -11.10 -0.94
CA ALA A 244 -7.60 -10.18 0.17
C ALA A 244 -8.25 -10.93 1.33
N ILE A 245 -7.56 -10.95 2.46
CA ILE A 245 -7.96 -11.59 3.70
C ILE A 245 -8.10 -10.49 4.74
N TYR A 246 -9.22 -10.47 5.44
CA TYR A 246 -9.47 -9.44 6.44
C TYR A 246 -8.66 -9.71 7.71
N ILE A 247 -7.95 -8.69 8.21
CA ILE A 247 -7.25 -8.74 9.49
C ILE A 247 -8.17 -8.11 10.54
N LYS A 248 -8.59 -8.89 11.54
CA LYS A 248 -9.49 -8.42 12.61
C LYS A 248 -8.78 -7.51 13.61
N ASP A 249 -7.52 -7.80 13.88
CA ASP A 249 -6.69 -7.09 14.83
C ASP A 249 -5.24 -7.17 14.36
N VAL A 250 -4.75 -6.07 13.79
CA VAL A 250 -3.39 -6.00 13.25
C VAL A 250 -2.33 -6.16 14.34
N SER A 251 -2.59 -5.68 15.55
CA SER A 251 -1.66 -5.80 16.68
C SER A 251 -1.53 -7.25 17.12
N LYS A 252 -2.62 -8.01 17.11
CA LYS A 252 -2.59 -9.45 17.38
C LYS A 252 -2.15 -10.29 16.19
N PHE A 253 -2.31 -9.83 14.96
CA PHE A 253 -1.81 -10.53 13.79
C PHE A 253 -0.28 -10.40 13.72
N ILE A 254 0.25 -9.18 13.77
CA ILE A 254 1.69 -8.91 13.83
C ILE A 254 2.27 -9.45 15.16
N GLY A 255 1.57 -9.21 16.27
CA GLY A 255 1.92 -9.67 17.61
C GLY A 255 1.52 -11.12 17.89
N SER A 256 0.97 -11.89 16.95
CA SER A 256 0.88 -13.35 17.09
C SER A 256 2.28 -13.98 17.08
N LEU A 257 3.27 -13.22 16.61
CA LEU A 257 4.68 -13.48 16.79
C LEU A 257 5.22 -13.00 18.15
N SER A 258 4.39 -12.52 19.08
CA SER A 258 4.79 -12.21 20.46
C SER A 258 4.79 -13.46 21.33
N CYS A 259 5.76 -13.58 22.24
CA CYS A 259 5.77 -14.65 23.23
C CYS A 259 4.74 -14.37 24.33
N PRO A 260 3.81 -15.29 24.64
CA PRO A 260 2.79 -15.07 25.67
C PRO A 260 3.33 -15.09 27.11
N LYS A 261 4.59 -15.48 27.30
CA LYS A 261 5.24 -15.55 28.62
C LYS A 261 6.08 -14.31 28.93
N CYS A 262 6.71 -13.68 27.94
CA CYS A 262 7.63 -12.55 28.14
C CYS A 262 7.39 -11.37 27.19
N GLU A 263 6.33 -11.42 26.38
CA GLU A 263 5.85 -10.38 25.46
C GLU A 263 6.85 -9.96 24.35
N MET A 264 8.01 -10.60 24.27
CA MET A 264 9.02 -10.38 23.24
C MET A 264 8.46 -10.67 21.83
N LEU A 265 8.71 -9.77 20.89
CA LEU A 265 8.26 -9.89 19.49
C LEU A 265 9.29 -10.66 18.65
N PHE A 266 8.81 -11.58 17.82
CA PHE A 266 9.65 -12.37 16.93
C PHE A 266 9.33 -12.03 15.47
N SER A 267 10.32 -12.17 14.60
CA SER A 267 10.14 -12.02 13.16
C SER A 267 9.52 -13.24 12.49
N ASN A 268 9.47 -14.39 13.20
CA ASN A 268 8.91 -15.66 12.70
C ASN A 268 8.51 -16.63 13.82
N SER A 269 7.53 -17.51 13.54
CA SER A 269 6.96 -18.48 14.49
C SER A 269 7.95 -19.54 14.96
N ARG A 270 8.93 -19.91 14.14
CA ARG A 270 9.99 -20.86 14.55
C ARG A 270 10.84 -20.27 15.66
N SER A 271 11.30 -19.02 15.50
CA SER A 271 12.05 -18.30 16.53
C SER A 271 11.24 -18.10 17.80
N ARG A 272 9.94 -17.79 17.68
CA ARG A 272 9.02 -17.73 18.83
C ARG A 272 8.90 -19.10 19.53
N LYS A 273 8.72 -20.19 18.78
CA LYS A 273 8.59 -21.56 19.33
C LYS A 273 9.89 -22.04 20.00
N ASP A 274 11.04 -21.80 19.37
CA ASP A 274 12.35 -22.15 19.92
C ASP A 274 12.66 -21.32 21.18
N HIS A 275 12.30 -20.04 21.18
CA HIS A 275 12.36 -19.19 22.35
C HIS A 275 11.45 -19.69 23.48
N MET A 276 10.17 -19.99 23.20
CA MET A 276 9.22 -20.54 24.18
C MET A 276 9.67 -21.87 24.78
N LYS A 277 10.43 -22.66 24.02
CA LYS A 277 10.94 -23.98 24.43
C LYS A 277 12.21 -23.88 25.28
N ASN A 278 13.14 -22.97 24.94
CA ASN A 278 14.51 -23.05 25.45
C ASN A 278 15.07 -21.76 26.07
N LYS A 279 14.51 -20.57 25.80
CA LYS A 279 15.16 -19.28 26.11
C LYS A 279 14.24 -18.22 26.72
N CYS A 280 13.00 -18.60 27.07
CA CYS A 280 11.99 -17.64 27.51
C CYS A 280 12.30 -17.00 28.87
N GLU A 281 12.95 -17.75 29.77
CA GLU A 281 13.30 -17.31 31.13
C GLU A 281 14.72 -16.70 31.23
N GLN A 282 15.48 -16.73 30.13
CA GLN A 282 16.83 -16.18 30.04
C GLN A 282 16.80 -14.78 29.40
N ALA A 283 16.12 -13.83 30.03
CA ALA A 283 16.15 -12.44 29.59
C ALA A 283 17.28 -11.69 30.33
N GLU A 284 18.49 -11.73 29.79
CA GLU A 284 19.41 -10.60 30.00
C GLU A 284 18.81 -9.41 29.24
N LEU A 285 18.39 -8.39 30.00
CA LEU A 285 18.00 -7.09 29.48
C LEU A 285 19.22 -6.47 28.79
N ASN A 286 19.33 -6.65 27.47
CA ASN A 286 20.24 -5.86 26.67
C ASN A 286 19.74 -4.40 26.68
N HIS A 287 20.22 -3.63 27.66
CA HIS A 287 20.14 -2.18 27.63
C HIS A 287 20.80 -1.67 26.35
N PHE A 288 20.12 -0.76 25.65
CA PHE A 288 20.72 -0.02 24.56
C PHE A 288 22.02 0.64 25.04
N GLN A 289 23.16 0.27 24.45
CA GLN A 289 24.38 1.03 24.65
C GLN A 289 24.12 2.47 24.19
N LYS A 290 24.13 3.40 25.14
CA LYS A 290 24.24 4.84 24.87
C LYS A 290 25.52 5.02 24.05
N SER A 291 25.38 5.33 22.77
CA SER A 291 26.49 5.63 21.89
C SER A 291 27.35 6.73 22.52
N GLN A 292 28.64 6.44 22.67
CA GLN A 292 29.64 7.40 23.13
C GLN A 292 29.64 8.62 22.20
N LEU A 293 29.30 9.78 22.77
CA LEU A 293 29.56 11.09 22.21
C LEU A 293 31.08 11.27 22.08
N TYR A 294 31.61 11.21 20.86
CA TYR A 294 32.91 11.84 20.56
C TYR A 294 32.66 13.28 20.13
N ILE A 295 32.78 14.19 21.09
CA ILE A 295 32.96 15.62 20.85
C ILE A 295 34.46 15.82 20.62
N ASN A 296 34.88 16.04 19.36
CA ASN A 296 36.19 16.62 19.09
C ASN A 296 36.03 18.15 19.06
N GLN A 297 36.17 18.80 20.22
CA GLN A 297 36.53 20.21 20.28
C GLN A 297 38.05 20.31 20.12
N ARG A 298 38.49 20.86 19.00
CA ARG A 298 39.81 21.48 18.92
C ARG A 298 39.68 22.88 19.50
N THR A 299 40.47 23.20 20.52
CA THR A 299 40.76 24.60 20.86
C THR A 299 42.19 24.69 21.38
N ILE A 300 42.95 25.50 20.64
CA ILE A 300 44.36 25.93 20.73
C ILE A 300 45.40 24.84 20.45
#